data_AF-A0A4Y8T5Q3-F1
#
_entry.id   AF-A0A4Y8T5Q3-F1
#
_cell.length_a   1.000
_cell.length_b   1.000
_cell.length_c   1.000
_cell.angle_alpha   90.00
_cell.angle_beta   90.00
_cell.angle_gamma   90.00
#
_symmetry.space_group_name_H-M   'P 1'
#
loop_
_entity.id
_entity.type
_entity.pdbx_description
1 polymer ?
#
loop_
_entity_poly.entity_id
_entity_poly.type
_entity_poly.pdbx_seq_one_letter_code
_entity_poly.pdbx_strand_id
1 'polypeptide(L)'
;MKTTRACKINSITKEQTEALITLIRTFESAKRYSFNCLIEGENEKELIKKLQLKYLLNKRFCEDAVLQAQTILSTQKELLPVYLENNQKKLEKTLQKKDDYESGRKNPKKVSLEICLIGLRKRQQKLEQKIEMYETHIKNGTLPPIIFGG
;
A
#
# COMPACT_ATOMS: atom_id res chain seq x y z
N MET A 1 -21.89 31.60 19.55
CA MET A 1 -21.31 31.95 18.25
C MET A 1 -19.83 31.57 18.28
N LYS A 2 -19.37 30.55 17.52
CA LYS A 2 -17.94 30.22 17.45
C LYS A 2 -17.27 31.23 16.52
N THR A 3 -16.38 32.06 17.05
CA THR A 3 -15.58 33.01 16.27
C THR A 3 -14.43 32.26 15.61
N THR A 4 -14.53 32.07 14.30
CA THR A 4 -13.43 31.51 13.50
C THR A 4 -12.49 32.64 13.08
N ARG A 5 -11.23 32.56 13.49
CA ARG A 5 -10.17 33.47 13.03
C ARG A 5 -9.30 32.77 11.99
N ALA A 6 -9.11 33.41 10.84
CA ALA A 6 -8.18 32.93 9.83
C ALA A 6 -6.75 33.37 10.21
N CYS A 7 -5.92 32.41 10.60
CA CYS A 7 -4.48 32.64 10.78
C CYS A 7 -3.74 32.29 9.49
N LYS A 8 -2.89 33.19 9.01
CA LYS A 8 -1.97 32.95 7.90
C LYS A 8 -0.55 32.84 8.45
N ILE A 9 0.20 31.84 7.99
CA ILE A 9 1.64 31.75 8.26
C ILE A 9 2.32 32.55 7.16
N ASN A 10 2.88 33.72 7.52
CA ASN A 10 3.45 34.65 6.54
C ASN A 10 4.84 34.22 6.04
N SER A 11 5.62 33.56 6.89
CA SER A 11 6.91 32.97 6.57
C SER A 11 7.22 31.84 7.55
N ILE A 12 8.03 30.87 7.12
CA ILE A 12 8.49 29.76 7.95
C ILE A 12 10.02 29.84 8.00
N THR A 13 10.59 29.84 9.20
CA THR A 13 12.05 29.82 9.35
C THR A 13 12.61 28.44 9.02
N LYS A 14 13.94 28.36 8.84
CA LYS A 14 14.60 27.08 8.63
C LYS A 14 14.37 26.14 9.81
N GLU A 15 14.49 26.61 11.06
CA GLU A 15 14.27 25.74 12.23
C GLU A 15 12.81 25.26 12.31
N GLN A 16 11.84 26.13 11.98
CA GLN A 16 10.42 25.73 11.95
C GLN A 16 10.15 24.67 10.88
N THR A 17 10.82 24.79 9.73
CA THR A 17 10.73 23.79 8.66
C THR A 17 11.30 22.44 9.12
N GLU A 18 12.48 22.46 9.78
CA GLU A 18 13.10 21.24 10.31
C GLU A 18 12.28 20.59 11.41
N ALA A 19 11.67 21.39 12.29
CA ALA A 19 10.74 20.92 13.32
C ALA A 19 9.50 20.27 12.70
N LEU A 20 8.94 20.89 11.65
CA LEU A 20 7.79 20.35 10.92
C LEU A 20 8.14 19.03 10.22
N ILE A 21 9.27 18.96 9.52
CA ILE A 21 9.74 17.72 8.86
C ILE A 21 9.92 16.62 9.89
N THR A 22 10.50 16.95 11.05
CA THR A 22 10.67 15.99 12.15
C THR A 22 9.32 15.50 12.66
N LEU A 23 8.36 16.39 12.86
CA LEU A 23 7.00 16.03 13.29
C LEU A 23 6.30 15.11 12.27
N ILE A 24 6.36 15.45 10.98
CA ILE A 24 5.78 14.63 9.89
C ILE A 24 6.41 13.24 9.90
N ARG A 25 7.74 13.15 9.97
CA ARG A 25 8.45 11.87 10.01
C ARG A 25 8.05 11.03 11.22
N THR A 26 7.96 11.65 12.39
CA THR A 26 7.53 10.97 13.63
C THR A 26 6.09 10.47 13.51
N PHE A 27 5.18 11.29 12.98
CA PHE A 27 3.79 10.91 12.76
C PHE A 27 3.64 9.76 11.75
N GLU A 28 4.33 9.83 10.61
CA GLU A 28 4.32 8.76 9.61
C GLU A 28 4.86 7.44 10.18
N SER A 29 5.92 7.51 11.00
CA SER A 29 6.43 6.33 11.72
C SER A 29 5.40 5.78 12.72
N ALA A 30 4.73 6.64 13.49
CA ALA A 30 3.68 6.25 14.42
C ALA A 30 2.50 5.57 13.72
N LYS A 31 2.07 6.08 12.55
CA LYS A 31 1.01 5.48 11.72
C LYS A 31 1.42 4.08 11.22
N ARG A 32 2.65 3.93 10.68
CA ARG A 32 3.19 2.63 10.24
C ARG A 32 3.24 1.62 11.37
N TYR A 33 3.71 2.05 12.53
CA TYR A 33 3.76 1.21 13.72
C TYR A 33 2.35 0.79 14.17
N SER A 34 1.41 1.73 14.17
CA SER A 34 0.01 1.46 14.52
C SER A 34 -0.61 0.42 13.60
N PHE A 35 -0.35 0.53 12.29
CA PHE A 35 -0.86 -0.42 11.31
C PHE A 35 -0.40 -1.85 11.59
N ASN A 36 0.90 -2.05 11.90
CA ASN A 36 1.42 -3.38 12.23
C ASN A 36 0.81 -3.93 13.52
N CYS A 37 0.74 -3.11 14.58
CA CYS A 37 0.09 -3.51 15.84
C CYS A 37 -1.39 -3.87 15.67
N LEU A 38 -2.12 -3.14 14.81
CA LEU A 38 -3.52 -3.45 14.51
C LEU A 38 -3.68 -4.76 13.73
N ILE A 39 -2.72 -5.11 12.86
CA ILE A 39 -2.70 -6.41 12.19
C ILE A 39 -2.49 -7.55 13.21
N GLU A 40 -1.64 -7.32 14.21
CA GLU A 40 -1.38 -8.26 15.30
C GLU A 40 -2.53 -8.36 16.32
N GLY A 41 -3.55 -7.49 16.19
CA GLY A 41 -4.75 -7.50 17.04
C GLY A 41 -4.62 -6.71 18.33
N GLU A 42 -3.65 -5.80 18.46
CA GLU A 42 -3.52 -4.92 19.63
C GLU A 42 -4.76 -4.03 19.81
N ASN A 43 -5.14 -3.77 21.07
CA ASN A 43 -6.27 -2.89 21.38
C ASN A 43 -5.93 -1.42 21.10
N GLU A 44 -6.85 -0.71 20.44
CA GLU A 44 -6.69 0.71 20.08
C GLU A 44 -6.34 1.62 21.27
N LYS A 45 -7.01 1.45 22.42
CA LYS A 45 -6.80 2.33 23.58
C LYS A 45 -5.41 2.14 24.21
N GLU A 46 -4.93 0.91 24.21
CA GLU A 46 -3.59 0.58 24.71
C GLU A 46 -2.52 1.06 23.72
N LEU A 47 -2.77 0.89 22.42
CA LEU A 47 -1.91 1.38 21.35
C LEU A 47 -1.73 2.90 21.42
N ILE A 48 -2.80 3.68 21.64
CA ILE A 48 -2.70 5.14 21.80
C ILE A 48 -1.80 5.53 22.98
N LYS A 49 -1.86 4.81 24.11
CA LYS A 49 -0.97 5.06 25.26
C LYS A 49 0.49 4.72 24.92
N LYS A 50 0.71 3.59 24.24
CA LYS A 50 2.03 3.14 23.78
C LYS A 50 2.67 4.13 22.81
N LEU A 51 1.89 4.69 21.88
CA LEU A 51 2.36 5.69 20.92
C LEU A 51 2.79 6.98 21.60
N GLN A 52 2.04 7.49 22.59
CA GLN A 52 2.41 8.71 23.32
C GLN A 52 3.79 8.56 23.97
N LEU A 53 4.04 7.44 24.64
CA LEU A 53 5.33 7.16 25.28
C LEU A 53 6.45 6.93 24.25
N LYS A 54 6.17 6.23 23.16
CA LYS A 54 7.18 5.84 22.15
C LYS A 54 7.59 6.98 21.23
N TYR A 55 6.65 7.79 20.80
CA TYR A 55 6.86 8.84 19.79
C TYR A 55 6.84 10.25 20.37
N LEU A 56 6.57 10.40 21.66
CA LEU A 56 6.44 11.70 22.35
C LEU A 56 5.42 12.63 21.68
N LEU A 57 4.41 12.04 21.04
CA LEU A 57 3.32 12.76 20.41
C LEU A 57 2.21 13.01 21.44
N ASN A 58 1.47 14.10 21.27
CA ASN A 58 0.28 14.31 22.07
C ASN A 58 -0.80 13.29 21.72
N LYS A 59 -1.75 13.10 22.64
CA LYS A 59 -2.85 12.12 22.50
C LYS A 59 -3.59 12.25 21.17
N ARG A 60 -3.87 13.49 20.72
CA ARG A 60 -4.62 13.73 19.47
C ARG A 60 -3.88 13.20 18.25
N PHE A 61 -2.59 13.46 18.13
CA PHE A 61 -1.78 12.90 17.04
C PHE A 61 -1.73 11.37 17.10
N CYS A 62 -1.71 10.77 18.29
CA CYS A 62 -1.75 9.32 18.43
C CYS A 62 -3.11 8.74 17.99
N GLU A 63 -4.22 9.35 18.39
CA GLU A 63 -5.56 8.99 17.93
C GLU A 63 -5.67 9.07 16.40
N ASP A 64 -5.21 10.18 15.81
CA ASP A 64 -5.22 10.38 14.36
C ASP A 64 -4.34 9.34 13.62
N ALA A 65 -3.18 8.98 14.19
CA ALA A 65 -2.30 7.97 13.61
C ALA A 65 -2.96 6.58 13.59
N VAL A 66 -3.63 6.20 14.68
CA VAL A 66 -4.38 4.93 14.76
C VAL A 66 -5.57 4.94 13.81
N LEU A 67 -6.35 6.02 13.77
CA LEU A 67 -7.48 6.16 12.86
C LEU A 67 -7.07 6.05 11.38
N GLN A 68 -5.98 6.72 10.99
CA GLN A 68 -5.45 6.60 9.64
C GLN A 68 -4.95 5.18 9.35
N ALA A 69 -4.30 4.53 10.31
CA ALA A 69 -3.87 3.13 10.15
C ALA A 69 -5.05 2.16 9.97
N GLN A 70 -6.13 2.33 10.74
CA GLN A 70 -7.38 1.57 10.58
C GLN A 70 -8.03 1.80 9.22
N THR A 71 -8.05 3.05 8.76
CA THR A 71 -8.59 3.40 7.43
C THR A 71 -7.78 2.76 6.31
N ILE A 72 -6.44 2.75 6.43
CA ILE A 72 -5.58 2.04 5.48
C ILE A 72 -5.89 0.54 5.52
N LEU A 73 -6.02 -0.05 6.71
CA LEU A 73 -6.33 -1.47 6.87
C LEU A 73 -7.65 -1.84 6.19
N SER A 74 -8.72 -1.07 6.40
CA SER A 74 -10.03 -1.32 5.77
C SER A 74 -9.94 -1.20 4.25
N THR A 75 -9.35 -0.11 3.77
CA THR A 75 -9.18 0.14 2.32
C THR A 75 -8.41 -0.98 1.65
N GLN A 76 -7.36 -1.52 2.29
CA GLN A 76 -6.52 -2.56 1.72
C GLN A 76 -7.24 -3.91 1.67
N LYS A 77 -8.11 -4.19 2.64
CA LYS A 77 -9.02 -5.37 2.58
C LYS A 77 -10.00 -5.23 1.42
N GLU A 78 -10.60 -4.06 1.24
CA GLU A 78 -11.54 -3.79 0.15
C GLU A 78 -10.91 -3.85 -1.24
N LEU A 79 -9.65 -3.43 -1.39
CA LEU A 79 -8.93 -3.44 -2.66
C LEU A 79 -8.40 -4.83 -3.06
N LEU A 80 -8.28 -5.76 -2.11
CA LEU A 80 -7.67 -7.06 -2.36
C LEU A 80 -8.37 -7.87 -3.48
N PRO A 81 -9.72 -7.98 -3.52
CA PRO A 81 -10.43 -8.64 -4.62
C PRO A 81 -10.24 -7.92 -5.96
N VAL A 82 -10.20 -6.59 -5.93
CA VAL A 82 -9.96 -5.77 -7.14
C VAL A 82 -8.55 -6.00 -7.70
N TYR A 83 -7.55 -6.17 -6.84
CA TYR A 83 -6.20 -6.52 -7.26
C TYR A 83 -6.11 -7.94 -7.83
N LEU A 84 -6.80 -8.91 -7.22
CA LEU A 84 -6.90 -10.27 -7.74
C LEU A 84 -7.48 -10.26 -9.16
N GLU A 85 -8.67 -9.68 -9.34
CA GLU A 85 -9.36 -9.59 -10.63
C GLU A 85 -8.49 -8.92 -11.70
N ASN A 86 -7.85 -7.80 -11.35
CA ASN A 86 -6.97 -7.08 -12.27
C ASN A 86 -5.75 -7.92 -12.69
N ASN A 87 -5.19 -8.75 -11.81
CA ASN A 87 -4.08 -9.63 -12.17
C ASN A 87 -4.54 -10.83 -13.01
N GLN A 88 -5.71 -11.40 -12.72
CA GLN A 88 -6.33 -12.44 -13.55
C GLN A 88 -6.59 -11.95 -14.98
N LYS A 89 -7.17 -10.75 -15.16
CA LYS A 89 -7.35 -10.11 -16.48
C LYS A 89 -6.02 -9.87 -17.21
N LYS A 90 -4.94 -9.53 -16.47
CA LYS A 90 -3.60 -9.37 -17.06
C LYS A 90 -3.00 -10.72 -17.47
N LEU A 91 -3.26 -11.78 -16.71
CA LEU A 91 -2.82 -13.14 -17.01
C LEU A 91 -3.51 -13.64 -18.28
N GLU A 92 -4.84 -13.52 -18.37
CA GLU A 92 -5.64 -13.89 -19.54
C GLU A 92 -5.09 -13.24 -20.82
N LYS A 93 -4.88 -11.91 -20.79
CA LYS A 93 -4.28 -11.18 -21.93
C LYS A 93 -2.86 -11.64 -22.27
N THR A 94 -2.09 -12.06 -21.27
CA THR A 94 -0.72 -12.57 -21.48
C THR A 94 -0.76 -13.94 -22.13
N LEU A 95 -1.67 -14.83 -21.71
CA LEU A 95 -1.89 -16.15 -22.29
C LEU A 95 -2.39 -16.04 -23.73
N GLN A 96 -3.40 -15.19 -24.01
CA GLN A 96 -3.88 -14.98 -25.37
C GLN A 96 -2.77 -14.46 -26.29
N LYS A 97 -1.94 -13.54 -25.81
CA LYS A 97 -0.83 -13.00 -26.61
C LYS A 97 0.25 -14.06 -26.88
N LYS A 98 0.50 -14.96 -25.93
CA LYS A 98 1.42 -16.08 -26.11
C LYS A 98 0.88 -17.07 -27.13
N ASP A 99 -0.40 -17.44 -27.04
CA ASP A 99 -1.09 -18.30 -28.00
C ASP A 99 -1.09 -17.71 -29.42
N ASP A 100 -1.38 -16.42 -29.57
CA ASP A 100 -1.33 -15.73 -30.87
C ASP A 100 0.06 -15.80 -31.53
N TYR A 101 1.13 -15.81 -30.73
CA TYR A 101 2.51 -15.90 -31.21
C TYR A 101 2.94 -17.35 -31.48
N GLU A 102 2.53 -18.30 -30.65
CA GLU A 102 2.82 -19.74 -30.84
C GLU A 102 2.05 -20.30 -32.04
N SER A 103 0.82 -19.82 -32.29
CA SER A 103 -0.02 -20.20 -33.44
C SER A 103 0.33 -19.46 -34.75
N GLY A 104 1.25 -18.49 -34.71
CA GLY A 104 1.63 -17.69 -35.88
C GLY A 104 0.58 -16.66 -36.35
N ARG A 105 -0.52 -16.47 -35.61
CA ARG A 105 -1.54 -15.44 -35.90
C ARG A 105 -0.97 -14.03 -35.83
N LYS A 106 0.03 -13.83 -34.98
CA LYS A 106 0.76 -12.56 -34.83
C LYS A 106 2.26 -12.83 -34.72
N ASN A 107 3.06 -11.83 -35.09
CA ASN A 107 4.51 -11.87 -34.94
C ASN A 107 5.03 -10.66 -34.17
N PRO A 108 6.07 -10.82 -33.34
CA PRO A 108 6.71 -9.69 -32.67
C PRO A 108 7.43 -8.80 -33.68
N LYS A 109 7.28 -7.47 -33.51
CA LYS A 109 7.85 -6.47 -34.45
C LYS A 109 9.29 -6.04 -34.14
N LYS A 110 9.71 -6.17 -32.87
CA LYS A 110 10.96 -5.55 -32.36
C LYS A 110 12.05 -6.56 -32.00
N VAL A 111 11.67 -7.79 -31.68
CA VAL A 111 12.55 -8.84 -31.16
C VAL A 111 12.16 -10.17 -31.76
N SER A 112 13.05 -11.16 -31.71
CA SER A 112 12.74 -12.51 -32.18
C SER A 112 11.59 -13.15 -31.39
N LEU A 113 10.90 -14.11 -32.04
CA LEU A 113 9.81 -14.87 -31.42
C LEU A 113 10.24 -15.53 -30.12
N GLU A 114 11.41 -16.18 -30.13
CA GLU A 114 11.97 -16.88 -28.96
C GLU A 114 12.13 -15.94 -27.76
N ILE A 115 12.78 -14.78 -27.95
CA ILE A 115 12.99 -13.79 -26.89
C ILE A 115 11.65 -13.27 -26.36
N CYS A 116 10.69 -13.03 -27.24
CA CYS A 116 9.37 -12.57 -26.85
C CYS A 116 8.62 -13.60 -25.99
N LEU A 117 8.64 -14.88 -26.40
CA LEU A 117 8.01 -15.98 -25.66
C LEU A 117 8.66 -16.19 -24.28
N ILE A 118 9.98 -16.08 -24.17
CA ILE A 118 10.69 -16.12 -22.88
C ILE A 118 10.18 -15.00 -21.95
N GLY A 119 10.04 -13.78 -22.49
CA GLY A 119 9.50 -12.64 -21.74
C GLY A 119 8.06 -12.86 -21.28
N LEU A 120 7.21 -13.41 -22.15
CA LEU A 120 5.81 -13.72 -21.82
C LEU A 120 5.70 -14.82 -20.76
N ARG A 121 6.53 -15.88 -20.83
CA ARG A 121 6.58 -16.93 -19.79
C ARG A 121 6.99 -16.38 -18.42
N LYS A 122 8.03 -15.53 -18.37
CA LYS A 122 8.43 -14.86 -17.11
C LYS A 122 7.32 -13.96 -16.56
N ARG A 123 6.60 -13.26 -17.44
CA ARG A 123 5.46 -12.42 -17.04
C ARG A 123 4.29 -13.26 -16.51
N GLN A 124 3.98 -14.38 -17.19
CA GLN A 124 2.96 -15.34 -16.77
C GLN A 124 3.25 -15.83 -15.35
N GLN A 125 4.45 -16.37 -15.10
CA GLN A 125 4.87 -16.87 -13.80
C GLN A 125 4.72 -15.81 -12.69
N LYS A 126 5.13 -14.57 -12.96
CA LYS A 126 4.98 -13.46 -11.99
C LYS A 126 3.52 -13.10 -11.69
N LEU A 127 2.62 -13.24 -12.68
CA LEU A 127 1.20 -12.97 -12.48
C LEU A 127 0.53 -14.09 -11.70
N GLU A 128 0.84 -15.36 -12.02
CA GLU A 128 0.37 -16.54 -11.28
C GLU A 128 0.76 -16.47 -9.81
N GLN A 129 2.04 -16.18 -9.51
CA GLN A 129 2.51 -16.00 -8.12
C GLN A 129 1.76 -14.89 -7.38
N LYS A 130 1.42 -13.78 -8.05
CA LYS A 130 0.65 -12.70 -7.43
C LYS A 130 -0.79 -13.08 -7.18
N ILE A 131 -1.41 -13.78 -8.11
CA ILE A 131 -2.79 -14.27 -7.99
C ILE A 131 -2.87 -15.23 -6.79
N GLU A 132 -1.98 -16.21 -6.72
CA GLU A 132 -1.91 -17.18 -5.61
C GLU A 132 -1.70 -16.48 -4.26
N MET A 133 -0.80 -15.50 -4.19
CA MET A 133 -0.59 -14.68 -3.00
C MET A 133 -1.88 -13.96 -2.58
N TYR A 134 -2.58 -13.29 -3.51
CA TYR A 134 -3.82 -12.60 -3.18
C TYR A 134 -4.94 -13.56 -2.76
N GLU A 135 -5.11 -14.69 -3.45
CA GLU A 135 -6.09 -15.72 -3.11
C GLU A 135 -5.85 -16.27 -1.70
N THR A 136 -4.58 -16.54 -1.35
CA THR A 136 -4.18 -17.00 -0.02
C THR A 136 -4.55 -15.98 1.06
N HIS A 137 -4.27 -14.69 0.83
CA HIS A 137 -4.59 -13.63 1.77
C HIS A 137 -6.10 -13.44 1.94
N ILE A 138 -6.88 -13.48 0.85
CA ILE A 138 -8.34 -13.41 0.89
C ILE A 138 -8.90 -14.58 1.69
N LYS A 139 -8.46 -15.82 1.40
CA LYS A 139 -8.92 -17.04 2.08
C LYS A 139 -8.63 -16.99 3.58
N ASN A 140 -7.45 -16.50 3.96
CA ASN A 140 -7.02 -16.43 5.36
C ASN A 140 -7.51 -15.17 6.09
N GLY A 141 -8.20 -14.23 5.42
CA GLY A 141 -8.60 -12.95 6.00
C GLY A 141 -7.43 -12.04 6.40
N THR A 142 -6.26 -12.24 5.78
CA THR A 142 -5.02 -11.50 6.06
C THR A 142 -4.73 -10.49 4.95
N LEU A 143 -3.69 -9.66 5.13
CA LEU A 143 -3.23 -8.71 4.12
C LEU A 143 -1.81 -9.02 3.67
N PRO A 144 -1.50 -8.77 2.38
CA PRO A 144 -0.12 -8.79 1.92
C PRO A 144 0.68 -7.63 2.54
N PRO A 145 2.02 -7.72 2.55
CA PRO A 145 2.88 -6.63 3.00
C PRO A 145 2.58 -5.33 2.25
N ILE A 146 2.43 -4.24 2.99
CA ILE A 146 2.14 -2.92 2.43
C ILE A 146 3.38 -2.05 2.47
N ILE A 147 3.66 -1.41 1.34
CA ILE A 147 4.70 -0.38 1.26
C ILE A 147 4.02 0.96 1.53
N PHE A 148 4.36 1.58 2.64
CA PHE A 148 3.99 2.97 2.91
C PHE A 148 4.86 3.88 2.05
N GLY A 149 4.25 4.88 1.40
CA GLY A 149 4.99 5.86 0.60
C GLY A 149 6.16 6.43 1.40
N GLY A 150 7.35 6.39 0.81
CA GLY A 150 8.61 6.87 1.37
C GLY A 150 8.81 8.35 1.12
#